data_AF-A0AAU5BH74-F1
#
_entry.id   AF-A0AAU5BH74-F1
#
_cell.length_a   1.000
_cell.length_b   1.000
_cell.length_c   1.000
_cell.angle_alpha   90.00
_cell.angle_beta   90.00
_cell.angle_gamma   90.00
#
_symmetry.space_group_name_H-M   'P 1'
#
loop_
_entity.id
_entity.type
_entity.pdbx_description
1 polymer ?
#
loop_
_entity_poly.entity_id
_entity_poly.type
_entity_poly.pdbx_seq_one_letter_code
_entity_poly.pdbx_strand_id
1 'polypeptide(L)'
;MILAAVTTAGRVWQCDQCGGAWRPETPEQLLVEHEQTCQPIPKEFRMDRIPLDDLTSDQLDALYARIDTLTAVCASNKRAYVGALEHAGEVEAATGAVYRERAHLVAYLAALHPSRIGHTDPAAPEYAVVTVETSAGQMTWHIAPRDMDLFAHVRATASTDPVWDGHTTEQKYARLRDLTQGHVNATEIVFLDEDDQTGTQP
;
A
#
# COMPACT_ATOMS: atom_id res chain seq x y z
N MET A 1 -25.37 -6.17 15.99
CA MET A 1 -24.44 -5.03 15.87
C MET A 1 -23.13 -5.49 16.48
N ILE A 2 -22.14 -5.80 15.63
CA ILE A 2 -20.89 -6.42 16.07
C ILE A 2 -20.04 -5.33 16.71
N LEU A 3 -19.67 -5.58 17.97
CA LEU A 3 -18.60 -4.89 18.65
C LEU A 3 -17.30 -5.60 18.27
N ALA A 4 -16.32 -4.85 17.76
CA ALA A 4 -15.03 -5.39 17.35
C ALA A 4 -13.93 -4.67 18.13
N ALA A 5 -13.16 -5.41 18.92
CA ALA A 5 -11.90 -4.93 19.48
C ALA A 5 -10.75 -5.43 18.59
N VAL A 6 -10.07 -4.51 17.90
CA VAL A 6 -8.83 -4.81 17.18
C VAL A 6 -7.69 -4.70 18.18
N THR A 7 -7.03 -5.80 18.53
CA THR A 7 -5.82 -5.75 19.37
C THR A 7 -4.57 -5.55 18.52
N THR A 8 -3.62 -4.77 19.04
CA THR A 8 -2.45 -4.23 18.33
C THR A 8 -1.38 -5.25 17.94
N ALA A 9 -1.62 -6.56 18.12
CA ALA A 9 -0.65 -7.62 17.87
C ALA A 9 -1.25 -8.73 16.98
N GLY A 10 -1.32 -8.45 15.67
CA GLY A 10 -1.78 -9.40 14.66
C GLY A 10 -3.30 -9.41 14.48
N ARG A 11 -3.74 -9.37 13.22
CA ARG A 11 -5.15 -9.28 12.79
C ARG A 11 -5.96 -10.53 13.14
N VAL A 12 -6.16 -10.81 14.43
CA VAL A 12 -7.12 -11.78 14.94
C VAL A 12 -8.40 -11.03 15.25
N TRP A 13 -9.45 -11.37 14.54
CA TRP A 13 -10.80 -10.90 14.80
C TRP A 13 -11.44 -11.88 15.77
N GLN A 14 -11.93 -11.40 16.90
CA GLN A 14 -12.65 -12.23 17.85
C GLN A 14 -14.13 -11.92 17.76
N CYS A 15 -14.93 -12.94 17.49
CA CYS A 15 -16.37 -12.77 17.42
C CYS A 15 -16.94 -12.70 18.85
N ASP A 16 -17.45 -11.53 19.25
CA ASP A 16 -18.05 -11.33 20.57
C ASP A 16 -19.27 -12.24 20.85
N GLN A 17 -19.87 -12.82 19.80
CA GLN A 17 -21.02 -13.73 19.95
C GLN A 17 -20.64 -15.18 20.22
N CYS A 18 -19.49 -15.67 19.75
CA CYS A 18 -19.10 -17.07 19.91
C CYS A 18 -17.71 -17.28 20.53
N GLY A 19 -16.95 -16.20 20.78
CA GLY A 19 -15.58 -16.25 21.29
C GLY A 19 -14.54 -16.77 20.29
N GLY A 20 -14.98 -17.15 19.08
CA GLY A 20 -14.12 -17.68 18.02
C GLY A 20 -13.15 -16.63 17.49
N ALA A 21 -11.88 -17.02 17.38
CA ALA A 21 -10.82 -16.22 16.78
C ALA A 21 -10.72 -16.56 15.28
N TRP A 22 -10.78 -15.56 14.42
CA TRP A 22 -10.71 -15.69 12.96
C TRP A 22 -9.67 -14.72 12.38
N ARG A 23 -8.96 -15.16 11.34
CA ARG A 23 -8.01 -14.33 10.58
C ARG A 23 -8.44 -14.35 9.10
N PRO A 24 -9.01 -13.27 8.55
CA PRO A 24 -9.22 -13.17 7.11
C PRO A 24 -7.87 -13.17 6.40
N GLU A 25 -7.76 -13.91 5.30
CA GLU A 25 -6.64 -13.79 4.38
C GLU A 25 -6.91 -12.69 3.33
N THR A 26 -8.19 -12.42 3.00
CA THR A 26 -8.59 -11.36 2.06
C THR A 26 -9.81 -10.54 2.53
N PRO A 27 -10.00 -9.29 2.04
CA PRO A 27 -11.17 -8.48 2.33
C PRO A 27 -12.50 -9.06 1.83
N GLU A 28 -12.48 -9.95 0.83
CA GLU A 28 -13.70 -10.55 0.24
C GLU A 28 -14.20 -11.74 1.06
N GLN A 29 -13.32 -12.45 1.79
CA GLN A 29 -13.69 -13.49 2.76
C GLN A 29 -14.50 -12.95 3.95
N LEU A 30 -14.38 -11.64 4.26
CA LEU A 30 -15.14 -10.97 5.34
C LEU A 30 -16.66 -10.98 5.11
N LEU A 31 -17.12 -11.06 3.85
CA LEU A 31 -18.55 -10.97 3.53
C LEU A 31 -19.19 -12.34 3.24
N VAL A 32 -18.46 -13.32 2.73
CA VAL A 32 -19.02 -14.58 2.20
C VAL A 32 -19.03 -15.71 3.23
N GLU A 33 -18.04 -15.80 4.13
CA GLU A 33 -17.97 -16.90 5.12
C GLU A 33 -18.66 -16.58 6.46
N HIS A 34 -19.05 -15.32 6.67
CA HIS A 34 -19.71 -14.87 7.90
C HIS A 34 -21.14 -15.45 8.05
N GLU A 35 -21.82 -15.74 6.93
CA GLU A 35 -23.13 -16.43 6.94
C GLU A 35 -23.01 -17.92 7.26
N GLN A 36 -21.88 -18.56 6.98
CA GLN A 36 -21.71 -20.02 7.13
C GLN A 36 -21.08 -20.45 8.46
N THR A 37 -20.40 -19.54 9.17
CA THR A 37 -19.67 -19.85 10.41
C THR A 37 -20.30 -19.28 11.69
N CYS A 38 -21.28 -18.38 11.57
CA CYS A 38 -22.10 -18.01 12.73
C CYS A 38 -23.07 -19.14 13.07
N GLN A 39 -22.64 -20.06 13.94
CA GLN A 39 -23.59 -20.97 14.59
C GLN A 39 -24.71 -20.15 15.25
N PRO A 40 -25.97 -20.60 15.18
CA PRO A 40 -27.06 -19.91 15.85
C PRO A 40 -26.72 -19.74 17.33
N ILE A 41 -26.94 -18.53 17.85
CA ILE A 41 -26.73 -18.20 19.26
C ILE A 41 -27.32 -19.34 20.10
N PRO A 42 -26.51 -20.03 20.93
CA PRO A 42 -26.97 -21.18 21.68
C PRO A 42 -28.21 -20.80 22.50
N LYS A 43 -29.17 -21.73 22.65
CA LYS A 43 -30.48 -21.40 23.25
C LYS A 43 -30.34 -20.85 24.67
N GLU A 44 -29.30 -21.26 25.38
CA GLU A 44 -28.89 -20.78 26.71
C GLU A 44 -28.49 -19.30 26.74
N PHE A 45 -28.16 -18.68 25.60
CA PHE A 45 -27.91 -17.24 25.47
C PHE A 45 -29.12 -16.47 24.93
N ARG A 46 -30.25 -17.14 24.62
CA ARG A 46 -31.51 -16.42 24.39
C ARG A 46 -32.01 -15.95 25.74
N MET A 47 -31.97 -14.63 25.95
CA MET A 47 -32.67 -14.03 27.08
C MET A 47 -34.15 -14.40 27.00
N ASP A 48 -34.67 -15.01 28.06
CA ASP A 48 -36.10 -15.28 28.18
C ASP A 48 -36.86 -13.97 27.97
N ARG A 49 -37.86 -14.03 27.09
CA ARG A 49 -38.71 -12.86 26.84
C ARG A 49 -39.60 -12.66 28.06
N ILE A 50 -39.34 -11.61 28.82
CA ILE A 50 -40.21 -11.17 29.90
C ILE A 50 -41.38 -10.40 29.26
N PRO A 51 -42.65 -10.77 29.52
CA PRO A 51 -43.80 -9.96 29.12
C PRO A 51 -43.70 -8.54 29.70
N LEU A 52 -44.14 -7.52 28.95
CA LEU A 52 -44.01 -6.13 29.39
C LEU A 52 -44.69 -5.85 30.74
N ASP A 53 -45.81 -6.52 31.00
CA ASP A 53 -46.60 -6.36 32.22
C ASP A 53 -45.93 -6.98 33.47
N ASP A 54 -44.94 -7.87 33.28
CA ASP A 54 -44.21 -8.54 34.36
C ASP A 54 -42.89 -7.84 34.71
N LEU A 55 -42.55 -6.73 34.03
CA LEU A 55 -41.34 -5.97 34.30
C LEU A 55 -41.48 -5.13 35.58
N THR A 56 -40.61 -5.39 36.55
CA THR A 56 -40.49 -4.53 37.73
C THR A 56 -39.75 -3.24 37.39
N SER A 57 -39.91 -2.20 38.23
CA SER A 57 -39.16 -0.94 38.08
C SER A 57 -37.65 -1.18 38.07
N ASP A 58 -37.14 -2.04 38.95
CA ASP A 58 -35.70 -2.35 39.02
C ASP A 58 -35.19 -3.03 37.75
N GLN A 59 -36.00 -3.91 37.14
CA GLN A 59 -35.66 -4.54 35.86
C GLN A 59 -35.67 -3.52 34.72
N LEU A 60 -36.61 -2.57 34.74
CA LEU A 60 -36.67 -1.50 33.76
C LEU A 60 -35.45 -0.56 33.87
N ASP A 61 -35.07 -0.16 35.09
CA ASP A 61 -33.87 0.65 35.33
C ASP A 61 -32.59 -0.07 34.89
N ALA A 62 -32.49 -1.39 35.16
CA ALA A 62 -31.38 -2.20 34.69
C ALA A 62 -31.30 -2.29 33.16
N LEU A 63 -32.46 -2.38 32.48
CA LEU A 63 -32.53 -2.37 31.01
C LEU A 63 -32.08 -1.02 30.45
N TYR A 64 -32.53 0.10 31.02
CA TYR A 64 -32.08 1.43 30.59
C TYR A 64 -30.57 1.62 30.80
N ALA A 65 -30.04 1.25 31.96
CA ALA A 65 -28.60 1.29 32.22
C ALA A 65 -27.80 0.44 31.20
N ARG A 66 -28.35 -0.70 30.79
CA ARG A 66 -27.76 -1.55 29.75
C ARG A 66 -27.81 -0.90 28.36
N ILE A 67 -28.92 -0.26 28.01
CA ILE A 67 -29.07 0.49 26.75
C ILE A 67 -28.07 1.65 26.71
N ASP A 68 -27.90 2.38 27.80
CA ASP A 68 -26.93 3.48 27.88
C ASP A 68 -25.50 2.98 27.70
N THR A 69 -25.17 1.87 28.37
CA THR A 69 -23.87 1.21 28.21
C THR A 69 -23.64 0.81 26.74
N LEU A 70 -24.61 0.14 26.12
CA LEU A 70 -24.49 -0.27 24.72
C LEU A 70 -24.39 0.93 23.78
N THR A 71 -25.13 1.99 24.04
CA THR A 71 -25.09 3.23 23.25
C THR A 71 -23.71 3.88 23.34
N ALA A 72 -23.15 4.01 24.54
CA ALA A 72 -21.81 4.55 24.76
C ALA A 72 -20.74 3.72 24.04
N VAL A 73 -20.86 2.39 24.12
CA VAL A 73 -19.97 1.45 23.44
C VAL A 73 -20.08 1.57 21.91
N CYS A 74 -21.29 1.68 21.36
CA CYS A 74 -21.49 1.86 19.92
C CYS A 74 -20.93 3.19 19.42
N ALA A 75 -21.10 4.27 20.20
CA ALA A 75 -20.50 5.56 19.90
C ALA A 75 -18.96 5.49 19.92
N SER A 76 -18.39 4.75 20.87
CA SER A 76 -16.95 4.50 20.93
C SER A 76 -16.44 3.76 19.70
N ASN A 77 -17.09 2.66 19.33
CA ASN A 77 -16.71 1.87 18.16
C ASN A 77 -16.83 2.66 16.86
N LYS A 78 -17.89 3.47 16.72
CA LYS A 78 -18.06 4.34 15.56
C LYS A 78 -16.87 5.30 15.44
N ARG A 79 -16.43 5.91 16.54
CA ARG A 79 -15.25 6.79 16.55
C ARG A 79 -13.98 6.05 16.17
N ALA A 80 -13.75 4.86 16.73
CA ALA A 80 -12.58 4.05 16.41
C ALA A 80 -12.54 3.64 14.94
N TYR A 81 -13.68 3.21 14.38
CA TYR A 81 -13.79 2.86 12.97
C TYR A 81 -13.51 4.05 12.05
N VAL A 82 -14.11 5.21 12.33
CA VAL A 82 -13.87 6.44 11.55
C VAL A 82 -12.40 6.84 11.61
N GLY A 83 -11.79 6.85 12.80
CA GLY A 83 -10.36 7.18 12.94
C GLY A 83 -9.44 6.20 12.21
N ALA A 84 -9.78 4.90 12.18
CA ALA A 84 -9.02 3.91 11.42
C ALA A 84 -9.13 4.14 9.89
N LEU A 85 -10.31 4.55 9.41
CA LEU A 85 -10.52 4.86 8.00
C LEU A 85 -9.77 6.13 7.58
N GLU A 86 -9.82 7.18 8.40
CA GLU A 86 -9.05 8.41 8.20
C GLU A 86 -7.54 8.10 8.14
N HIS A 87 -7.03 7.34 9.10
CA HIS A 87 -5.63 6.94 9.13
C HIS A 87 -5.22 6.11 7.90
N ALA A 88 -6.07 5.20 7.44
CA ALA A 88 -5.82 4.45 6.21
C ALA A 88 -5.71 5.39 4.99
N GLY A 89 -6.59 6.38 4.89
CA GLY A 89 -6.52 7.40 3.85
C GLY A 89 -5.26 8.26 3.92
N GLU A 90 -4.81 8.64 5.13
CA GLU A 90 -3.55 9.36 5.34
C GLU A 90 -2.34 8.52 4.90
N VAL A 91 -2.31 7.24 5.25
CA VAL A 91 -1.23 6.32 4.85
C VAL A 91 -1.21 6.13 3.34
N GLU A 92 -2.37 5.96 2.70
CA GLU A 92 -2.48 5.86 1.24
C GLU A 92 -1.99 7.14 0.56
N ALA A 93 -2.39 8.31 1.06
CA ALA A 93 -1.95 9.59 0.53
C ALA A 93 -0.44 9.81 0.70
N ALA A 94 0.11 9.52 1.89
CA ALA A 94 1.53 9.63 2.18
C ALA A 94 2.36 8.67 1.31
N THR A 95 1.89 7.43 1.17
CA THR A 95 2.51 6.44 0.28
C THR A 95 2.45 6.92 -1.18
N GLY A 96 1.29 7.41 -1.61
CA GLY A 96 1.07 7.97 -2.95
C GLY A 96 2.04 9.10 -3.29
N ALA A 97 2.33 9.99 -2.33
CA ALA A 97 3.30 11.08 -2.48
C ALA A 97 4.73 10.54 -2.69
N VAL A 98 5.18 9.58 -1.87
CA VAL A 98 6.51 8.96 -2.03
C VAL A 98 6.65 8.27 -3.39
N TYR A 99 5.61 7.56 -3.83
CA TYR A 99 5.60 6.92 -5.15
C TYR A 99 5.66 7.94 -6.31
N ARG A 100 4.99 9.10 -6.16
CA ARG A 100 5.05 10.18 -7.16
C ARG A 100 6.42 10.85 -7.19
N GLU A 101 7.04 11.12 -6.04
CA GLU A 101 8.42 11.62 -5.98
C GLU A 101 9.40 10.66 -6.65
N ARG A 102 9.28 9.35 -6.39
CA ARG A 102 10.05 8.33 -7.09
C ARG A 102 9.80 8.38 -8.60
N ALA A 103 8.55 8.54 -9.04
CA ALA A 103 8.21 8.61 -10.45
C ALA A 103 8.89 9.81 -11.15
N HIS A 104 9.00 10.97 -10.48
CA HIS A 104 9.77 12.11 -11.00
C HIS A 104 11.25 11.77 -11.23
N LEU A 105 11.89 11.08 -10.28
CA LEU A 105 13.30 10.67 -10.42
C LEU A 105 13.48 9.65 -11.56
N VAL A 106 12.55 8.70 -11.68
CA VAL A 106 12.57 7.73 -12.79
C VAL A 106 12.31 8.42 -14.13
N ALA A 107 11.41 9.40 -14.20
CA ALA A 107 11.16 10.19 -15.41
C ALA A 107 12.39 10.97 -15.85
N TYR A 108 13.12 11.56 -14.89
CA TYR A 108 14.41 12.21 -15.15
C TYR A 108 15.44 11.21 -15.68
N LEU A 109 15.60 10.04 -15.03
CA LEU A 109 16.50 9.00 -15.50
C LEU A 109 16.14 8.53 -16.92
N ALA A 110 14.85 8.41 -17.21
CA ALA A 110 14.34 8.03 -18.52
C ALA A 110 14.57 9.10 -19.61
N ALA A 111 14.79 10.35 -19.22
CA ALA A 111 15.20 11.42 -20.15
C ALA A 111 16.70 11.35 -20.49
N LEU A 112 17.53 10.78 -19.61
CA LEU A 112 18.97 10.65 -19.79
C LEU A 112 19.37 9.41 -20.60
N HIS A 113 18.54 8.37 -20.60
CA HIS A 113 18.87 7.07 -21.17
C HIS A 113 17.76 6.57 -22.12
N PRO A 114 18.10 5.75 -23.13
CA PRO A 114 17.09 5.11 -23.97
C PRO A 114 16.05 4.37 -23.12
N SER A 115 14.79 4.78 -23.25
CA SER A 115 13.71 4.29 -22.40
C SER A 115 12.44 4.03 -23.18
N ARG A 116 11.63 3.09 -22.67
CA ARG A 116 10.32 2.71 -23.20
C ARG A 116 9.34 2.52 -22.07
N ILE A 117 8.05 2.70 -22.34
CA ILE A 117 6.98 2.52 -21.35
C ILE A 117 5.79 1.77 -21.94
N GLY A 118 5.31 0.74 -21.22
CA GLY A 118 4.14 -0.05 -21.63
C GLY A 118 3.66 -1.01 -20.53
N HIS A 119 2.45 -1.57 -20.70
CA HIS A 119 1.88 -2.55 -19.78
C HIS A 119 2.40 -3.96 -20.12
N THR A 120 3.60 -4.28 -19.63
CA THR A 120 4.32 -5.52 -19.96
C THR A 120 4.31 -6.56 -18.83
N ASP A 121 3.80 -6.23 -17.65
CA ASP A 121 3.69 -7.13 -16.50
C ASP A 121 2.25 -7.66 -16.34
N PRO A 122 1.97 -8.94 -16.66
CA PRO A 122 0.64 -9.53 -16.51
C PRO A 122 0.17 -9.64 -15.06
N ALA A 123 1.07 -9.62 -14.08
CA ALA A 123 0.72 -9.68 -12.66
C ALA A 123 0.26 -8.33 -12.10
N ALA A 124 0.56 -7.23 -12.80
CA ALA A 124 0.20 -5.87 -12.44
C ALA A 124 -0.30 -5.08 -13.67
N PRO A 125 -1.38 -5.55 -14.34
CA PRO A 125 -1.81 -5.02 -15.63
C PRO A 125 -2.23 -3.54 -15.61
N GLU A 126 -2.60 -3.00 -14.46
CA GLU A 126 -2.96 -1.60 -14.26
C GLU A 126 -1.76 -0.66 -14.14
N TYR A 127 -0.57 -1.20 -13.90
CA TYR A 127 0.67 -0.42 -13.79
C TYR A 127 1.47 -0.50 -15.09
N ALA A 128 1.82 0.65 -15.64
CA ALA A 128 2.76 0.70 -16.75
C ALA A 128 4.17 0.41 -16.23
N VAL A 129 4.99 -0.26 -17.02
CA VAL A 129 6.40 -0.53 -16.71
C VAL A 129 7.26 0.39 -17.57
N VAL A 130 8.07 1.22 -16.92
CA VAL A 130 9.14 1.97 -17.58
C VAL A 130 10.39 1.10 -17.57
N THR A 131 10.94 0.86 -18.74
CA THR A 131 12.22 0.20 -18.94
C THR A 131 13.25 1.23 -19.37
N VAL A 132 14.34 1.32 -18.62
CA VAL A 132 15.49 2.17 -18.89
C VAL A 132 16.69 1.30 -19.25
N GLU A 133 17.28 1.52 -20.42
CA GLU A 133 18.46 0.80 -20.89
C GLU A 133 19.71 1.62 -20.62
N THR A 134 20.62 1.07 -19.82
CA THR A 134 21.88 1.75 -19.44
C THR A 134 23.10 0.88 -19.74
N SER A 135 24.30 1.45 -19.62
CA SER A 135 25.56 0.68 -19.72
C SER A 135 25.71 -0.37 -18.61
N ALA A 136 25.04 -0.20 -17.47
CA ALA A 136 24.99 -1.18 -16.38
C ALA A 136 23.92 -2.27 -16.61
N GLY A 137 23.14 -2.18 -17.68
CA GLY A 137 22.04 -3.08 -18.02
C GLY A 137 20.66 -2.44 -17.86
N GLN A 138 19.64 -3.27 -18.05
CA GLN A 138 18.24 -2.88 -18.01
C GLN A 138 17.78 -2.60 -16.57
N MET A 139 16.92 -1.61 -16.38
CA MET A 139 16.25 -1.36 -15.10
C MET A 139 14.77 -1.04 -15.33
N THR A 140 13.90 -1.58 -14.47
CA THR A 140 12.45 -1.41 -14.60
C THR A 140 11.77 -0.87 -13.34
N TRP A 141 10.70 -0.09 -13.55
CA TRP A 141 9.83 0.41 -12.49
C TRP A 141 8.37 0.43 -12.93
N HIS A 142 7.48 -0.03 -12.04
CA HIS A 142 6.04 0.19 -12.17
C HIS A 142 5.68 1.65 -11.89
N ILE A 143 4.87 2.21 -12.79
CA ILE A 143 4.34 3.57 -12.78
C ILE A 143 2.82 3.50 -12.63
N ALA A 144 2.30 4.22 -11.64
CA ALA A 144 0.87 4.30 -11.41
C ALA A 144 0.18 5.11 -12.53
N PRO A 145 -1.08 4.80 -12.89
CA PRO A 145 -1.82 5.54 -13.91
C PRO A 145 -1.83 7.07 -13.72
N ARG A 146 -1.90 7.53 -12.46
CA ARG A 146 -1.89 8.96 -12.09
C ARG A 146 -0.57 9.70 -12.34
N ASP A 147 0.53 8.98 -12.55
CA ASP A 147 1.87 9.53 -12.73
C ASP A 147 2.36 9.39 -14.19
N MET A 148 1.50 8.91 -15.09
CA MET A 148 1.81 8.74 -16.51
C MET A 148 2.09 10.07 -17.23
N ASP A 149 1.57 11.18 -16.71
CA ASP A 149 1.83 12.53 -17.20
C ASP A 149 3.32 12.88 -17.19
N LEU A 150 4.08 12.32 -16.24
CA LEU A 150 5.52 12.55 -16.08
C LEU A 150 6.37 11.90 -17.18
N PHE A 151 5.81 10.97 -17.94
CA PHE A 151 6.52 10.16 -18.95
C PHE A 151 6.11 10.49 -20.38
N ALA A 152 5.51 11.66 -20.62
CA ALA A 152 5.06 12.08 -21.95
C ALA A 152 6.17 12.10 -23.01
N HIS A 153 7.44 12.25 -22.60
CA HIS A 153 8.62 12.19 -23.48
C HIS A 153 9.10 10.78 -23.79
N VAL A 154 8.66 9.77 -23.03
CA VAL A 154 9.11 8.39 -23.18
C VAL A 154 8.28 7.69 -24.26
N ARG A 155 8.97 6.99 -25.15
CA ARG A 155 8.31 6.26 -26.24
C ARG A 155 7.43 5.15 -25.70
N ALA A 156 6.13 5.25 -25.95
CA ALA A 156 5.18 4.17 -25.71
C ALA A 156 5.52 2.95 -26.57
N THR A 157 5.32 1.77 -26.03
CA THR A 157 5.62 0.50 -26.68
C THR A 157 4.44 -0.45 -26.64
N ALA A 158 4.39 -1.37 -27.61
CA ALA A 158 3.43 -2.46 -27.60
C ALA A 158 3.77 -3.44 -26.46
N SER A 159 2.80 -4.25 -26.04
CA SER A 159 2.81 -5.03 -24.80
C SER A 159 3.95 -6.06 -24.62
N THR A 160 4.85 -6.22 -25.59
CA THR A 160 5.91 -7.25 -25.56
C THR A 160 7.33 -6.73 -25.70
N ASP A 161 7.53 -5.44 -26.01
CA ASP A 161 8.87 -4.85 -26.15
C ASP A 161 9.01 -3.66 -25.19
N PRO A 162 10.14 -3.44 -24.51
CA PRO A 162 11.29 -4.33 -24.45
C PRO A 162 11.02 -5.54 -23.55
N VAL A 163 11.60 -6.69 -23.91
CA VAL A 163 11.53 -7.91 -23.10
C VAL A 163 12.31 -7.69 -21.81
N TRP A 164 11.71 -8.06 -20.68
CA TRP A 164 12.36 -8.01 -19.37
C TRP A 164 13.54 -8.99 -19.31
N ASP A 165 14.71 -8.53 -18.88
CA ASP A 165 15.94 -9.34 -18.81
C ASP A 165 16.00 -10.29 -17.59
N GLY A 166 14.94 -10.34 -16.77
CA GLY A 166 14.83 -11.22 -15.60
C GLY A 166 15.53 -10.72 -14.34
N HIS A 167 15.92 -9.43 -14.27
CA HIS A 167 16.63 -8.90 -13.10
C HIS A 167 15.77 -8.86 -11.83
N THR A 168 16.39 -9.15 -10.68
CA THR A 168 15.75 -8.91 -9.37
C THR A 168 15.79 -7.44 -8.98
N THR A 169 15.03 -7.08 -7.95
CA THR A 169 15.05 -5.73 -7.36
C THR A 169 16.46 -5.36 -6.85
N GLU A 170 17.17 -6.30 -6.24
CA GLU A 170 18.53 -6.11 -5.73
C GLU A 170 19.50 -5.86 -6.88
N GLN A 171 19.40 -6.65 -7.97
CA GLN A 171 20.22 -6.46 -9.17
C GLN A 171 19.97 -5.09 -9.81
N LYS A 172 18.71 -4.65 -9.91
CA LYS A 172 18.37 -3.30 -10.37
C LYS A 172 19.08 -2.22 -9.57
N TYR A 173 19.04 -2.30 -8.23
CA TYR A 173 19.69 -1.29 -7.39
C TYR A 173 21.22 -1.37 -7.39
N ALA A 174 21.80 -2.55 -7.61
CA ALA A 174 23.23 -2.69 -7.86
C ALA A 174 23.62 -1.95 -9.15
N ARG A 175 22.90 -2.17 -10.25
CA ARG A 175 23.12 -1.47 -11.53
C ARG A 175 23.00 0.05 -11.40
N LEU A 176 22.01 0.53 -10.64
CA LEU A 176 21.84 1.96 -10.38
C LEU A 176 23.03 2.54 -9.60
N ARG A 177 23.57 1.80 -8.63
CA ARG A 177 24.76 2.20 -7.87
C ARG A 177 26.00 2.25 -8.78
N ASP A 178 26.20 1.24 -9.61
CA ASP A 178 27.31 1.19 -10.57
C ASP A 178 27.23 2.37 -11.56
N LEU A 179 26.03 2.67 -12.05
CA LEU A 179 25.78 3.82 -12.92
C LEU A 179 26.11 5.15 -12.22
N THR A 180 25.78 5.27 -10.93
CA THR A 180 26.04 6.46 -10.13
C THR A 180 27.55 6.66 -9.92
N GLN A 181 28.27 5.59 -9.57
CA GLN A 181 29.73 5.62 -9.41
C GLN A 181 30.44 5.96 -10.73
N GLY A 182 29.96 5.42 -11.84
CA GLY A 182 30.48 5.75 -13.18
C GLY A 182 30.37 7.23 -13.53
N HIS A 183 29.27 7.90 -13.17
CA HIS A 183 29.09 9.33 -13.42
C HIS A 183 29.98 10.21 -12.55
N VAL A 184 30.19 9.84 -11.28
CA VAL A 184 31.10 10.56 -10.37
C VAL A 184 32.52 10.51 -10.91
N ASN A 185 33.00 9.32 -11.29
CA ASN A 185 34.35 9.14 -11.80
C ASN A 185 34.58 9.83 -13.16
N ALA A 186 33.57 9.86 -14.02
CA ALA A 186 33.66 10.59 -15.29
C ALA A 186 33.71 12.12 -15.09
N THR A 187 33.09 12.63 -14.02
CA THR A 187 33.07 14.06 -13.70
C THR A 187 34.40 14.54 -13.11
N GLU A 188 35.08 13.70 -12.30
CA GLU A 188 36.37 14.04 -11.68
C GLU A 188 37.52 14.18 -12.69
N ILE A 189 37.44 13.48 -13.84
CA ILE A 189 38.47 13.52 -14.89
C ILE A 189 38.44 14.84 -15.69
N VAL A 190 37.33 15.58 -15.71
CA VAL A 190 37.21 16.83 -16.51
C VAL A 190 37.87 18.04 -15.84
N PHE A 191 38.30 17.94 -14.57
CA PHE A 191 38.85 19.07 -13.81
C PHE A 191 40.39 19.13 -13.71
N LEU A 192 41.15 18.26 -14.39
CA LEU A 192 42.62 18.15 -14.21
C LEU A 192 43.48 18.33 -15.48
N ASP A 193 43.05 19.09 -16.50
CA ASP A 193 43.84 19.22 -17.75
C ASP A 193 44.06 20.66 -18.28
N GLU A 194 43.94 21.73 -17.48
CA GLU A 194 44.13 23.12 -17.97
C GLU A 194 45.35 23.92 -17.45
N ASP A 195 46.25 23.36 -16.63
CA ASP A 195 47.41 24.11 -16.10
C ASP A 195 48.78 23.44 -16.38
N ASP A 196 49.17 23.26 -17.65
CA ASP A 196 50.61 23.11 -17.99
C ASP A 196 50.94 23.45 -19.46
N GLN A 197 50.66 24.68 -19.92
CA GLN A 197 51.25 25.21 -21.15
C GLN A 197 51.62 26.70 -21.06
N THR A 198 52.66 27.01 -20.27
CA THR A 198 53.56 28.15 -20.55
C THR A 198 54.95 27.69 -20.11
N GLY A 199 55.90 27.35 -20.98
CA GLY A 199 56.32 28.08 -22.16
C GLY A 199 57.85 28.14 -22.09
N THR A 200 58.52 27.18 -22.73
CA THR A 200 59.97 27.23 -22.93
C THR A 200 60.22 27.37 -24.42
N GLN A 201 60.68 28.54 -24.84
CA GLN A 201 61.32 28.75 -26.13
C GLN A 201 62.41 29.83 -26.00
N PRO A 202 63.41 29.81 -26.90
CA PRO A 202 64.82 29.54 -26.59
C PRO A 202 65.69 30.75 -26.25
#